data_AF-A0A2V6KNC8-F1
#
_entry.id   AF-A0A2V6KNC8-F1
#
_cell.length_a   1.000
_cell.length_b   1.000
_cell.length_c   1.000
_cell.angle_alpha   90.00
_cell.angle_beta   90.00
_cell.angle_gamma   90.00
#
_symmetry.space_group_name_H-M   'P 1'
#
loop_
_entity.id
_entity.type
_entity.pdbx_description
1 polymer ?
#
loop_
_entity_poly.entity_id
_entity_poly.type
_entity_poly.pdbx_seq_one_letter_code
_entity_poly.pdbx_strand_id
1 'polypeptide(L)'
;MKWKTTLVLLTIALGLAVYIKFFESKRPNTEEAKRQAQNVVNFSREKIDGIVIQNGDDKIDMRRRDNKWRLETPIKDQADNSLIENLLFDLESWQKDATIPTKQIEAEKNKLNEYGLSRPKLRLKLLGHDAPPEILFGKDGALEDKMYVRFENSKETFLAAQSIKKDIAKKPEEFRDKKLTDLISAQVSRVVLKTGAGEMELQKKGDHWEIMKPLRARGDDQKIGDLISQITTAHIQQFVADDRGDLHPYGLAEPRGSITLFTQDDKQGQMLQIGAVSEKEKDQVYVRFSSRAFVYTLPRKTEDLLNTRPNDVRDRHLVRIDTNILDRMTIDAPGKGKTVLARKGENWTIASRNNTPANSSEVHRLIETLQSEQVTKFTEDVASDLPKYGLDKPQLQLTFSSFASENTAETKAGERPFATIAFGKGDGDNVYARLGDEPFIVAVRRGLLDQIFTDPLQWQELAIFRFKPEQIHSFSVVTDKELSLVHEANKQWTWQKGSGTIDQINVQSLLNTLAMLHAVRWVGAATPPHAFEKSQLVATFATSPDDKAMHKLTVGGAAGDGMWFARADEHEGTFLLSTLDLNALKLPLVSQSSPSPSQTPSVVTSPSVGPK
;
A
#
# COMPACT_ATOMS: atom_id res chain seq x y z
N MET A 1 -14.21 -7.03 63.75
CA MET A 1 -13.98 -8.34 63.09
C MET A 1 -12.89 -9.09 63.85
N LYS A 2 -13.12 -10.34 64.25
CA LYS A 2 -12.13 -11.14 64.99
C LYS A 2 -11.08 -11.66 63.99
N TRP A 3 -9.94 -10.98 63.90
CA TRP A 3 -8.89 -11.22 62.88
C TRP A 3 -8.41 -12.68 62.81
N LYS A 4 -8.38 -13.39 63.95
CA LYS A 4 -8.00 -14.80 64.02
C LYS A 4 -8.94 -15.71 63.23
N THR A 5 -10.25 -15.47 63.32
CA THR A 5 -11.27 -16.19 62.55
C THR A 5 -11.18 -15.90 61.06
N THR A 6 -10.85 -14.65 60.69
CA THR A 6 -10.62 -14.28 59.29
C THR A 6 -9.40 -14.98 58.70
N LEU A 7 -8.32 -15.12 59.48
CA LEU A 7 -7.09 -15.80 59.05
C LEU A 7 -7.27 -17.31 58.86
N VAL A 8 -8.03 -17.95 59.75
CA VAL A 8 -8.40 -19.37 59.64
C VAL A 8 -9.30 -19.62 58.42
N LEU A 9 -10.30 -18.75 58.20
CA LEU A 9 -11.15 -18.84 57.00
C LEU A 9 -10.34 -18.62 55.72
N LEU A 10 -9.37 -17.71 55.72
CA LEU A 10 -8.49 -17.47 54.58
C LEU A 10 -7.61 -18.69 54.29
N THR A 11 -7.08 -19.37 55.31
CA THR A 11 -6.27 -20.58 55.13
C THR A 11 -7.10 -21.76 54.63
N ILE A 12 -8.33 -21.92 55.12
CA ILE A 12 -9.26 -22.93 54.61
C ILE A 12 -9.66 -22.61 53.17
N ALA A 13 -9.93 -21.34 52.84
CA ALA A 13 -10.23 -20.92 51.48
C ALA A 13 -9.04 -21.14 50.52
N LEU A 14 -7.80 -20.88 50.96
CA LEU A 14 -6.59 -21.19 50.21
C LEU A 14 -6.38 -22.69 50.05
N GLY A 15 -6.61 -23.48 51.11
CA GLY A 15 -6.55 -24.94 51.06
C GLY A 15 -7.58 -25.52 50.10
N LEU A 16 -8.82 -25.00 50.12
CA LEU A 16 -9.87 -25.35 49.17
C LEU A 16 -9.51 -24.91 47.75
N ALA A 17 -8.98 -23.71 47.54
CA ALA A 17 -8.56 -23.24 46.23
C ALA A 17 -7.43 -24.10 45.64
N VAL A 18 -6.45 -24.50 46.46
CA VAL A 18 -5.37 -25.43 46.07
C VAL A 18 -5.95 -26.81 45.77
N TYR A 19 -6.85 -27.32 46.61
CA TYR A 19 -7.51 -28.61 46.41
C TYR A 19 -8.36 -28.64 45.14
N ILE A 20 -9.20 -27.62 44.90
CA ILE A 20 -10.00 -27.47 43.67
C ILE A 20 -9.08 -27.42 42.45
N LYS A 21 -8.01 -26.60 42.50
CA LYS A 21 -7.06 -26.46 41.38
C LYS A 21 -6.25 -27.72 41.08
N PHE A 22 -5.90 -28.54 42.08
CA PHE A 22 -5.05 -29.72 41.88
C PHE A 22 -5.81 -31.05 41.77
N PHE A 23 -6.94 -31.19 42.44
CA PHE A 23 -7.71 -32.44 42.52
C PHE A 23 -9.02 -32.39 41.74
N GLU A 24 -9.73 -31.26 41.74
CA GLU A 24 -11.02 -31.13 41.05
C GLU A 24 -10.84 -30.72 39.58
N SER A 25 -9.88 -29.85 39.25
CA SER A 25 -9.48 -29.59 37.86
C SER A 25 -8.89 -30.81 37.13
N LYS A 26 -8.56 -31.89 37.84
CA LYS A 26 -8.15 -33.18 37.24
C LYS A 26 -9.30 -34.16 37.06
N ARG A 27 -10.48 -33.89 37.63
CA ARG A 27 -11.67 -34.72 37.43
C ARG A 27 -12.52 -34.07 36.32
N PRO A 28 -12.85 -34.81 35.25
CA PRO A 28 -13.70 -34.26 34.20
C PRO A 28 -15.02 -33.80 34.80
N ASN A 29 -15.49 -32.62 34.41
CA ASN A 29 -16.81 -32.11 34.82
C ASN A 29 -17.91 -33.11 34.40
N THR A 30 -19.09 -33.09 35.02
CA THR A 30 -20.14 -34.12 34.76
C THR A 30 -20.53 -34.21 33.28
N GLU A 31 -20.42 -33.13 32.52
CA GLU A 31 -20.60 -33.12 31.07
C GLU A 31 -19.39 -33.68 30.30
N GLU A 32 -18.17 -33.38 30.73
CA GLU A 32 -16.93 -33.92 30.13
C GLU A 32 -16.83 -35.42 30.38
N ALA A 33 -17.21 -35.91 31.55
CA ALA A 33 -17.25 -37.33 31.87
C ALA A 33 -18.28 -38.06 31.01
N LYS A 34 -19.45 -37.44 30.75
CA LYS A 34 -20.46 -37.97 29.82
C LYS A 34 -19.97 -37.99 28.37
N ARG A 35 -19.28 -36.94 27.93
CA ARG A 35 -18.65 -36.88 26.59
C ARG A 35 -17.56 -37.93 26.42
N GLN A 36 -16.61 -38.00 27.37
CA GLN A 36 -15.55 -39.00 27.37
C GLN A 36 -16.08 -40.44 27.43
N ALA A 37 -17.22 -40.67 28.09
CA ALA A 37 -17.87 -41.98 28.11
C ALA A 37 -18.49 -42.38 26.76
N GLN A 38 -18.84 -41.41 25.90
CA GLN A 38 -19.38 -41.63 24.55
C GLN A 38 -18.30 -41.68 23.46
N ASN A 39 -17.09 -41.20 23.76
CA ASN A 39 -15.97 -41.27 22.82
C ASN A 39 -15.53 -42.71 22.57
N VAL A 40 -15.05 -42.99 21.35
CA VAL A 40 -14.37 -44.24 21.00
C VAL A 40 -13.04 -44.31 21.73
N VAL A 41 -12.28 -43.21 21.71
CA VAL A 41 -10.95 -43.10 22.29
C VAL A 41 -10.81 -41.78 23.04
N ASN A 42 -10.07 -41.79 24.16
CA ASN A 42 -9.78 -40.59 24.95
C ASN A 42 -8.26 -40.42 25.06
N PHE A 43 -7.76 -39.25 24.70
CA PHE A 43 -6.34 -38.89 24.75
C PHE A 43 -6.18 -37.36 24.76
N SER A 44 -4.98 -36.85 25.03
CA SER A 44 -4.68 -35.41 24.95
C SER A 44 -3.83 -35.12 23.71
N ARG A 45 -4.32 -34.28 22.79
CA ARG A 45 -3.64 -33.98 21.51
C ARG A 45 -2.25 -33.35 21.68
N GLU A 46 -2.07 -32.58 22.75
CA GLU A 46 -0.80 -31.91 23.08
C GLU A 46 0.28 -32.91 23.49
N LYS A 47 -0.14 -34.09 23.97
CA LYS A 47 0.78 -35.17 24.40
C LYS A 47 1.15 -36.14 23.28
N ILE A 48 0.50 -36.03 22.12
CA ILE A 48 0.79 -36.88 20.95
C ILE A 48 1.99 -36.31 20.20
N ASP A 49 2.99 -37.16 19.97
CA ASP A 49 4.21 -36.84 19.23
C ASP A 49 4.38 -37.66 17.94
N GLY A 50 3.48 -38.63 17.70
CA GLY A 50 3.55 -39.48 16.53
C GLY A 50 2.21 -40.12 16.15
N ILE A 51 2.05 -40.39 14.86
CA ILE A 51 0.92 -41.12 14.29
C ILE A 51 1.49 -42.15 13.32
N VAL A 52 1.11 -43.41 13.49
CA VAL A 52 1.43 -44.50 12.57
C VAL A 52 0.15 -45.07 12.00
N ILE A 53 0.01 -44.98 10.68
CA ILE A 53 -1.11 -45.55 9.93
C ILE A 53 -0.58 -46.73 9.11
N GLN A 54 -1.19 -47.88 9.29
CA GLN A 54 -0.99 -49.04 8.42
C GLN A 54 -2.22 -49.18 7.52
N ASN A 55 -2.06 -49.17 6.21
CA ASN A 55 -3.14 -49.37 5.24
C ASN A 55 -2.74 -50.42 4.19
N GLY A 56 -3.09 -51.68 4.44
CA GLY A 56 -2.60 -52.80 3.64
C GLY A 56 -1.09 -52.95 3.84
N ASP A 57 -0.33 -52.86 2.75
CA ASP A 57 1.13 -52.92 2.77
C ASP A 57 1.79 -51.56 3.04
N ASP A 58 1.03 -50.46 2.90
CA ASP A 58 1.53 -49.11 3.11
C ASP A 58 1.61 -48.79 4.59
N LYS A 59 2.79 -48.32 5.02
CA LYS A 59 3.03 -47.80 6.38
C LYS A 59 3.39 -46.33 6.31
N ILE A 60 2.61 -45.51 7.00
CA ILE A 60 2.80 -44.06 7.12
C ILE A 60 3.21 -43.77 8.56
N ASP A 61 4.43 -43.28 8.78
CA ASP A 61 4.91 -42.86 10.10
C ASP A 61 5.12 -41.35 10.07
N MET A 62 4.36 -40.62 10.89
CA MET A 62 4.43 -39.18 11.03
C MET A 62 4.85 -38.81 12.44
N ARG A 63 5.81 -37.89 12.58
CA ARG A 63 6.38 -37.48 13.87
C ARG A 63 6.39 -35.96 14.02
N ARG A 64 6.11 -35.50 15.24
CA ARG A 64 6.21 -34.09 15.61
C ARG A 64 7.65 -33.80 16.07
N ARG A 65 8.34 -32.89 15.36
CA ARG A 65 9.70 -32.41 15.66
C ARG A 65 9.72 -30.89 15.54
N ASP A 66 10.31 -30.20 16.50
CA ASP A 66 10.38 -28.72 16.53
C ASP A 66 9.01 -28.05 16.29
N ASN A 67 7.97 -28.63 16.91
CA ASN A 67 6.58 -28.20 16.77
C ASN A 67 6.00 -28.27 15.33
N LYS A 68 6.59 -29.09 14.45
CA LYS A 68 6.11 -29.36 13.09
C LYS A 68 5.98 -30.86 12.85
N TRP A 69 4.95 -31.26 12.09
CA TRP A 69 4.80 -32.64 11.66
C TRP A 69 5.72 -32.96 10.47
N ARG A 70 6.34 -34.13 10.50
CA ARG A 70 7.19 -34.67 9.44
C ARG A 70 6.77 -36.08 9.11
N LEU A 71 6.81 -36.41 7.83
CA LEU A 71 6.67 -37.77 7.33
C LEU A 71 8.04 -38.45 7.42
N GLU A 72 8.12 -39.59 8.09
CA GLU A 72 9.36 -40.38 8.26
C GLU A 72 9.37 -41.65 7.39
N THR A 73 8.19 -42.20 7.11
CA THR A 73 8.00 -43.41 6.27
C THR A 73 6.73 -43.23 5.42
N PRO A 74 6.75 -43.60 4.12
CA PRO A 74 7.85 -44.20 3.37
C PRO A 74 8.91 -43.20 2.88
N ILE A 75 8.60 -41.89 2.89
CA ILE A 75 9.46 -40.83 2.35
C ILE A 75 9.68 -39.80 3.45
N LYS A 76 10.93 -39.38 3.64
CA LYS A 76 11.28 -38.32 4.59
C LYS A 76 10.96 -36.95 4.01
N ASP A 77 9.96 -36.26 4.55
CA ASP A 77 9.56 -34.92 4.09
C ASP A 77 8.75 -34.16 5.16
N GLN A 78 8.41 -32.89 4.89
CA GLN A 78 7.42 -32.14 5.66
C GLN A 78 6.02 -32.74 5.48
N ALA A 79 5.27 -32.82 6.56
CA ALA A 79 3.88 -33.26 6.55
C ALA A 79 2.92 -32.08 6.70
N ASP A 80 1.73 -32.19 6.13
CA ASP A 80 0.68 -31.19 6.23
C ASP A 80 0.18 -31.11 7.67
N ASN A 81 0.62 -30.06 8.37
CA ASN A 81 0.29 -29.84 9.77
C ASN A 81 -1.22 -29.70 9.98
N SER A 82 -1.91 -28.98 9.09
CA SER A 82 -3.36 -28.75 9.21
C SER A 82 -4.14 -30.05 9.05
N LEU A 83 -3.76 -30.89 8.08
CA LEU A 83 -4.40 -32.19 7.86
C LEU A 83 -4.23 -33.10 9.09
N ILE A 84 -3.04 -33.14 9.69
CA ILE A 84 -2.76 -33.97 10.86
C ILE A 84 -3.48 -33.47 12.10
N GLU A 85 -3.48 -32.16 12.37
CA GLU A 85 -4.20 -31.60 13.51
C GLU A 85 -5.71 -31.80 13.39
N ASN A 86 -6.27 -31.72 12.18
CA ASN A 86 -7.68 -32.04 11.93
C ASN A 86 -7.97 -33.51 12.22
N LEU A 87 -7.12 -34.44 11.75
CA LEU A 87 -7.26 -35.87 12.07
C LEU A 87 -7.26 -36.11 13.59
N LEU A 88 -6.35 -35.47 14.33
CA LEU A 88 -6.30 -35.58 15.79
C LEU A 88 -7.53 -35.00 16.47
N PHE A 89 -8.07 -33.89 15.95
CA PHE A 89 -9.31 -33.28 16.44
C PHE A 89 -10.53 -34.18 16.20
N ASP A 90 -10.63 -34.77 15.01
CA ASP A 90 -11.71 -35.68 14.65
C ASP A 90 -11.64 -36.95 15.51
N LEU A 91 -10.45 -37.47 15.79
CA LEU A 91 -10.23 -38.61 16.69
C LEU A 91 -10.63 -38.30 18.14
N GLU A 92 -10.35 -37.09 18.64
CA GLU A 92 -10.72 -36.65 20.00
C GLU A 92 -12.25 -36.55 20.18
N SER A 93 -12.95 -36.14 19.12
CA SER A 93 -14.41 -35.98 19.09
C SER A 93 -15.15 -37.21 18.55
N TRP A 94 -14.44 -38.30 18.25
CA TRP A 94 -15.01 -39.49 17.63
C TRP A 94 -15.87 -40.28 18.62
N GLN A 95 -17.16 -40.42 18.31
CA GLN A 95 -18.14 -41.08 19.19
C GLN A 95 -18.44 -42.53 18.77
N LYS A 96 -18.66 -43.39 19.77
CA LYS A 96 -19.15 -44.75 19.56
C LYS A 96 -20.67 -44.75 19.47
N ASP A 97 -21.23 -45.46 18.50
CA ASP A 97 -22.67 -45.62 18.34
C ASP A 97 -23.19 -46.79 19.17
N ALA A 98 -22.47 -47.91 19.14
CA ALA A 98 -22.83 -49.10 19.89
C ALA A 98 -21.58 -49.86 20.34
N THR A 99 -21.69 -50.54 21.48
CA THR A 99 -20.66 -51.49 21.96
C THR A 99 -21.15 -52.91 21.74
N ILE A 100 -20.36 -53.73 21.07
CA ILE A 100 -20.67 -55.14 20.81
C ILE A 100 -20.17 -55.95 22.00
N PRO A 101 -21.05 -56.65 22.74
CA PRO A 101 -20.66 -57.38 23.93
C PRO A 101 -19.62 -58.47 23.62
N THR A 102 -18.52 -58.49 24.38
CA THR A 102 -17.42 -59.47 24.22
C THR A 102 -17.91 -60.92 24.18
N LYS A 103 -18.93 -61.24 25.00
CA LYS A 103 -19.56 -62.58 25.04
C LYS A 103 -20.15 -63.02 23.70
N GLN A 104 -20.70 -62.10 22.90
CA GLN A 104 -21.27 -62.40 21.58
C GLN A 104 -20.19 -62.69 20.54
N ILE A 105 -19.00 -62.10 20.70
CA ILE A 105 -17.86 -62.30 19.81
C ILE A 105 -17.16 -63.63 20.16
N GLU A 106 -17.05 -63.96 21.44
CA GLU A 106 -16.41 -65.20 21.90
C GLU A 106 -17.27 -66.45 21.70
N ALA A 107 -18.60 -66.33 21.71
CA ALA A 107 -19.52 -67.44 21.47
C ALA A 107 -19.46 -68.00 20.03
N GLU A 108 -19.01 -67.19 19.07
CA GLU A 108 -19.01 -67.50 17.65
C GLU A 108 -17.61 -67.25 17.05
N LYS A 109 -16.81 -68.31 16.90
CA LYS A 109 -15.40 -68.24 16.45
C LYS A 109 -15.16 -67.45 15.15
N ASN A 110 -16.18 -67.26 14.31
CA ASN A 110 -16.07 -66.58 13.01
C ASN A 110 -16.47 -65.09 13.02
N LYS A 111 -17.05 -64.53 14.09
CA LYS A 111 -17.53 -63.12 14.12
C LYS A 111 -16.44 -62.09 13.79
N LEU A 112 -15.23 -62.28 14.31
CA LEU A 112 -14.11 -61.38 14.02
C LEU A 112 -13.70 -61.39 12.54
N ASN A 113 -13.86 -62.53 11.86
CA ASN A 113 -13.64 -62.62 10.41
C ASN A 113 -14.76 -61.92 9.65
N GLU A 114 -16.02 -62.08 10.09
CA GLU A 114 -17.19 -61.43 9.50
C GLU A 114 -17.05 -59.90 9.56
N TYR A 115 -16.65 -59.37 10.72
CA TYR A 115 -16.40 -57.93 10.95
C TYR A 115 -15.08 -57.43 10.33
N GLY A 116 -14.24 -58.30 9.76
CA GLY A 116 -12.95 -57.92 9.17
C GLY A 116 -11.87 -57.51 10.17
N LEU A 117 -12.04 -57.84 11.45
CA LEU A 117 -11.15 -57.47 12.55
C LEU A 117 -10.10 -58.56 12.88
N SER A 118 -10.18 -59.72 12.25
CA SER A 118 -9.17 -60.79 12.43
C SER A 118 -7.86 -60.52 11.69
N ARG A 119 -7.94 -59.87 10.52
CA ARG A 119 -6.80 -59.42 9.72
C ARG A 119 -7.09 -58.00 9.22
N PRO A 120 -7.10 -57.00 10.12
CA PRO A 120 -7.44 -55.63 9.77
C PRO A 120 -6.36 -55.07 8.86
N LYS A 121 -6.78 -54.60 7.68
CA LYS A 121 -5.90 -53.92 6.72
C LYS A 121 -5.54 -52.52 7.18
N LEU A 122 -6.44 -51.88 7.92
CA LEU A 122 -6.30 -50.50 8.35
C LEU A 122 -6.11 -50.44 9.87
N ARG A 123 -5.01 -49.82 10.30
CA ARG A 123 -4.66 -49.68 11.72
C ARG A 123 -4.12 -48.28 11.98
N LEU A 124 -4.43 -47.75 13.14
CA LEU A 124 -3.97 -46.44 13.60
C LEU A 124 -3.36 -46.57 14.98
N LYS A 125 -2.12 -46.11 15.12
CA LYS A 125 -1.40 -46.05 16.39
C LYS A 125 -0.97 -44.62 16.66
N LEU A 126 -1.43 -44.08 17.79
CA LEU A 126 -0.94 -42.82 18.32
C LEU A 126 0.27 -43.08 19.21
N LEU A 127 1.23 -42.16 19.19
CA LEU A 127 2.46 -42.23 19.96
C LEU A 127 2.59 -40.94 20.78
N GLY A 128 3.00 -41.08 22.03
CA GLY A 128 3.06 -39.98 22.97
C GLY A 128 2.80 -40.42 24.40
N HIS A 129 2.77 -39.45 25.32
CA HIS A 129 2.44 -39.71 26.72
C HIS A 129 0.93 -39.96 26.88
N ASP A 130 0.55 -41.03 27.58
CA ASP A 130 -0.84 -41.50 27.71
C ASP A 130 -1.52 -41.82 26.37
N ALA A 131 -0.76 -42.24 25.36
CA ALA A 131 -1.32 -42.63 24.07
C ALA A 131 -2.27 -43.85 24.23
N PRO A 132 -3.42 -43.85 23.55
CA PRO A 132 -4.37 -44.95 23.62
C PRO A 132 -3.84 -46.21 22.91
N PRO A 133 -4.42 -47.39 23.19
CA PRO A 133 -4.08 -48.62 22.47
C PRO A 133 -4.29 -48.48 20.96
N GLU A 134 -3.56 -49.29 20.19
CA GLU A 134 -3.69 -49.33 18.72
C GLU A 134 -5.12 -49.67 18.30
N ILE A 135 -5.63 -48.91 17.33
CA ILE A 135 -6.99 -48.98 16.83
C ILE A 135 -6.99 -49.80 15.53
N LEU A 136 -7.82 -50.83 15.50
CA LEU A 136 -8.00 -51.75 14.38
C LEU A 136 -9.34 -51.46 13.70
N PHE A 137 -9.31 -51.26 12.38
CA PHE A 137 -10.46 -50.87 11.58
C PHE A 137 -10.92 -52.08 10.74
N GLY A 138 -12.19 -52.45 10.91
CA GLY A 138 -12.84 -53.58 10.25
C GLY A 138 -13.63 -53.19 8.99
N LYS A 139 -14.60 -54.05 8.62
CA LYS A 139 -15.55 -53.78 7.53
C LYS A 139 -16.58 -52.72 7.91
N ASP A 140 -17.25 -52.23 6.88
CA ASP A 140 -18.41 -51.36 7.03
C ASP A 140 -19.55 -52.15 7.70
N GLY A 141 -20.27 -51.47 8.59
CA GLY A 141 -21.41 -52.01 9.30
C GLY A 141 -22.61 -52.21 8.38
N ALA A 142 -23.59 -52.97 8.84
CA ALA A 142 -24.85 -53.16 8.11
C ALA A 142 -25.71 -51.89 8.04
N LEU A 143 -25.42 -50.89 8.89
CA LEU A 143 -26.04 -49.56 8.89
C LEU A 143 -25.14 -48.60 8.08
N GLU A 144 -25.74 -47.73 7.26
CA GLU A 144 -25.02 -46.71 6.49
C GLU A 144 -24.12 -45.85 7.41
N ASP A 145 -22.92 -45.52 6.91
CA ASP A 145 -21.89 -44.69 7.56
C ASP A 145 -21.29 -45.21 8.88
N LYS A 146 -21.45 -46.51 9.18
CA LYS A 146 -20.88 -47.15 10.37
C LYS A 146 -19.79 -48.14 10.04
N MET A 147 -18.87 -48.37 10.98
CA MET A 147 -17.79 -49.33 10.82
C MET A 147 -17.41 -50.02 12.12
N TYR A 148 -16.91 -51.26 12.02
CA TYR A 148 -16.44 -52.02 13.17
C TYR A 148 -15.03 -51.59 13.57
N VAL A 149 -14.83 -51.32 14.86
CA VAL A 149 -13.55 -50.85 15.44
C VAL A 149 -13.20 -51.70 16.65
N ARG A 150 -11.92 -52.04 16.81
CA ARG A 150 -11.43 -52.81 17.96
C ARG A 150 -10.07 -52.29 18.40
N PHE A 151 -9.79 -52.30 19.70
CA PHE A 151 -8.44 -52.00 20.19
C PHE A 151 -7.60 -53.27 20.31
N GLU A 152 -6.31 -53.22 19.98
CA GLU A 152 -5.41 -54.39 20.02
C GLU A 152 -5.38 -55.07 21.41
N ASN A 153 -5.39 -54.26 22.48
CA ASN A 153 -5.32 -54.72 23.87
C ASN A 153 -6.68 -54.77 24.59
N SER A 154 -7.80 -54.47 23.91
CA SER A 154 -9.15 -54.61 24.45
C SER A 154 -9.91 -55.72 23.73
N LYS A 155 -10.68 -56.51 24.48
CA LYS A 155 -11.63 -57.45 23.86
C LYS A 155 -12.88 -56.76 23.29
N GLU A 156 -13.04 -55.47 23.59
CA GLU A 156 -14.20 -54.68 23.22
C GLU A 156 -14.17 -54.31 21.74
N THR A 157 -15.33 -54.42 21.10
CA THR A 157 -15.53 -54.05 19.70
C THR A 157 -16.68 -53.06 19.64
N PHE A 158 -16.50 -51.99 18.89
CA PHE A 158 -17.43 -50.90 18.79
C PHE A 158 -17.94 -50.77 17.35
N LEU A 159 -19.15 -50.26 17.23
CA LEU A 159 -19.65 -49.67 16.01
C LEU A 159 -19.47 -48.15 16.13
N ALA A 160 -18.76 -47.54 15.18
CA ALA A 160 -18.46 -46.11 15.20
C ALA A 160 -18.66 -45.48 13.82
N ALA A 161 -18.78 -44.16 13.76
CA ALA A 161 -18.90 -43.42 12.51
C ALA A 161 -17.66 -43.62 11.60
N GLN A 162 -17.89 -43.70 10.30
CA GLN A 162 -16.85 -43.92 9.29
C GLN A 162 -15.98 -42.68 8.98
N SER A 163 -16.27 -41.51 9.57
CA SER A 163 -15.58 -40.24 9.28
C SER A 163 -14.04 -40.39 9.30
N ILE A 164 -13.51 -41.00 10.36
CA ILE A 164 -12.06 -41.23 10.54
C ILE A 164 -11.46 -42.11 9.45
N LYS A 165 -12.22 -43.10 8.94
CA LYS A 165 -11.73 -44.07 7.95
C LYS A 165 -11.24 -43.36 6.68
N LYS A 166 -11.92 -42.30 6.25
CA LYS A 166 -11.55 -41.55 5.05
C LYS A 166 -10.20 -40.86 5.22
N ASP A 167 -9.94 -40.30 6.39
CA ASP A 167 -8.73 -39.54 6.65
C ASP A 167 -7.51 -40.44 6.82
N ILE A 168 -7.66 -41.61 7.45
CA ILE A 168 -6.56 -42.57 7.60
C ILE A 168 -6.37 -43.49 6.38
N ALA A 169 -7.35 -43.59 5.48
CA ALA A 169 -7.20 -44.35 4.23
C ALA A 169 -6.46 -43.59 3.13
N LYS A 170 -6.09 -42.32 3.38
CA LYS A 170 -5.30 -41.48 2.49
C LYS A 170 -3.95 -42.10 2.17
N LYS A 171 -3.44 -41.79 0.97
CA LYS A 171 -2.10 -42.22 0.55
C LYS A 171 -1.00 -41.40 1.24
N PRO A 172 0.23 -41.93 1.35
CA PRO A 172 1.34 -41.19 1.96
C PRO A 172 1.58 -39.79 1.35
N GLU A 173 1.37 -39.65 0.04
CA GLU A 173 1.56 -38.38 -0.68
C GLU A 173 0.53 -37.31 -0.28
N GLU A 174 -0.66 -37.71 0.17
CA GLU A 174 -1.70 -36.78 0.61
C GLU A 174 -1.39 -36.15 1.98
N PHE A 175 -0.50 -36.78 2.77
CA PHE A 175 -0.04 -36.26 4.05
C PHE A 175 1.16 -35.31 3.93
N ARG A 176 1.77 -35.18 2.75
CA ARG A 176 2.92 -34.30 2.54
C ARG A 176 2.48 -32.84 2.42
N ASP A 177 3.25 -31.93 3.02
CA ASP A 177 2.98 -30.49 2.87
C ASP A 177 3.19 -30.08 1.41
N LYS A 178 2.16 -29.45 0.83
CA LYS A 178 2.18 -29.00 -0.56
C LYS A 178 2.75 -27.59 -0.73
N LYS A 179 3.08 -26.86 0.34
CA LYS A 179 3.82 -25.60 0.24
C LYS A 179 5.24 -25.85 -0.20
N LEU A 180 5.75 -25.11 -1.19
CA LEU A 180 7.14 -25.27 -1.61
C LEU A 180 8.14 -24.92 -0.49
N THR A 181 7.85 -23.88 0.29
CA THR A 181 8.70 -23.38 1.37
C THR A 181 7.87 -22.78 2.51
N ASP A 182 8.44 -22.78 3.72
CA ASP A 182 7.94 -22.03 4.89
C ASP A 182 8.42 -20.56 4.92
N LEU A 183 9.30 -20.17 3.98
CA LEU A 183 9.84 -18.82 3.88
C LEU A 183 8.73 -17.83 3.52
N ILE A 184 8.64 -16.71 4.25
CA ILE A 184 7.74 -15.60 3.92
C ILE A 184 8.49 -14.47 3.21
N SER A 185 7.83 -13.74 2.32
CA SER A 185 8.46 -12.70 1.50
C SER A 185 9.19 -11.63 2.33
N ALA A 186 8.67 -11.29 3.52
CA ALA A 186 9.26 -10.31 4.43
C ALA A 186 10.64 -10.73 4.99
N GLN A 187 10.93 -12.03 5.04
CA GLN A 187 12.23 -12.55 5.52
C GLN A 187 13.31 -12.52 4.44
N VAL A 188 12.94 -12.31 3.17
CA VAL A 188 13.87 -12.33 2.04
C VAL A 188 14.60 -10.99 1.96
N SER A 189 15.93 -11.06 1.97
CA SER A 189 16.82 -9.89 1.90
C SER A 189 17.65 -9.84 0.61
N ARG A 190 17.79 -10.97 -0.09
CA ARG A 190 18.49 -11.04 -1.37
C ARG A 190 17.87 -12.12 -2.26
N VAL A 191 17.82 -11.85 -3.56
CA VAL A 191 17.36 -12.78 -4.61
C VAL A 191 18.44 -12.86 -5.68
N VAL A 192 18.79 -14.07 -6.09
CA VAL A 192 19.70 -14.32 -7.21
C VAL A 192 18.99 -15.16 -8.26
N LEU A 193 18.76 -14.60 -9.44
CA LEU A 193 18.20 -15.28 -10.60
C LEU A 193 19.33 -15.57 -11.59
N LYS A 194 19.51 -16.84 -11.96
CA LYS A 194 20.46 -17.31 -12.97
C LYS A 194 19.73 -17.99 -14.10
N THR A 195 19.93 -17.51 -15.31
CA THR A 195 19.33 -18.07 -16.54
C THR A 195 20.37 -18.11 -17.66
N GLY A 196 20.02 -18.69 -18.81
CA GLY A 196 20.87 -18.64 -19.99
C GLY A 196 21.18 -17.21 -20.49
N ALA A 197 20.41 -16.20 -20.07
CA ALA A 197 20.65 -14.79 -20.40
C ALA A 197 21.65 -14.10 -19.45
N GLY A 198 21.95 -14.69 -18.29
CA GLY A 198 22.88 -14.13 -17.30
C GLY A 198 22.41 -14.25 -15.86
N GLU A 199 23.08 -13.50 -14.98
CA GLU A 199 22.79 -13.41 -13.54
C GLU A 199 22.19 -12.04 -13.19
N MET A 200 21.06 -12.06 -12.49
CA MET A 200 20.45 -10.90 -11.87
C MET A 200 20.47 -11.06 -10.36
N GLU A 201 21.03 -10.08 -9.66
CA GLU A 201 21.10 -10.05 -8.20
C GLU A 201 20.30 -8.86 -7.70
N LEU A 202 19.34 -9.12 -6.81
CA LEU A 202 18.50 -8.12 -6.16
C LEU A 202 18.80 -8.15 -4.67
N GLN A 203 18.99 -6.99 -4.05
CA GLN A 203 19.29 -6.90 -2.62
C GLN A 203 18.45 -5.81 -1.97
N LYS A 204 17.88 -6.13 -0.80
CA LYS A 204 17.14 -5.18 0.01
C LYS A 204 18.14 -4.36 0.85
N LYS A 205 18.08 -3.03 0.72
CA LYS A 205 18.83 -2.05 1.54
C LYS A 205 17.85 -1.15 2.26
N GLY A 206 17.84 -1.23 3.59
CA GLY A 206 16.77 -0.63 4.39
C GLY A 206 15.42 -1.22 3.99
N ASP A 207 14.48 -0.37 3.61
CA ASP A 207 13.14 -0.78 3.18
C ASP A 207 12.99 -0.98 1.67
N HIS A 208 14.03 -0.67 0.89
CA HIS A 208 13.95 -0.65 -0.56
C HIS A 208 14.86 -1.68 -1.22
N TRP A 209 14.42 -2.17 -2.38
CA TRP A 209 15.18 -3.09 -3.20
C TRP A 209 16.10 -2.35 -4.16
N GLU A 210 17.27 -2.91 -4.39
CA GLU A 210 18.22 -2.48 -5.41
C GLU A 210 18.59 -3.66 -6.32
N ILE A 211 18.77 -3.34 -7.60
CA ILE A 211 19.41 -4.22 -8.56
C ILE A 211 20.92 -4.06 -8.39
N MET A 212 21.57 -5.18 -8.10
CA MET A 212 23.00 -5.26 -7.85
C MET A 212 23.78 -5.79 -9.05
N LYS A 213 23.17 -6.67 -9.84
CA LYS A 213 23.68 -7.20 -11.12
C LYS A 213 22.52 -7.38 -12.10
N PRO A 214 22.77 -7.29 -13.43
CA PRO A 214 24.06 -7.01 -14.08
C PRO A 214 24.48 -5.54 -14.01
N LEU A 215 23.60 -4.68 -13.50
CA LEU A 215 23.77 -3.24 -13.38
C LEU A 215 23.38 -2.79 -11.97
N ARG A 216 23.77 -1.57 -11.60
CA ARG A 216 23.34 -0.93 -10.34
C ARG A 216 22.16 0.00 -10.60
N ALA A 217 21.01 -0.25 -9.98
CA ALA A 217 19.84 0.64 -10.08
C ALA A 217 18.86 0.40 -8.93
N ARG A 218 17.96 1.36 -8.67
CA ARG A 218 16.78 1.14 -7.81
C ARG A 218 15.89 0.01 -8.37
N GLY A 219 15.43 -0.84 -7.47
CA GLY A 219 14.43 -1.87 -7.74
C GLY A 219 13.02 -1.37 -7.42
N ASP A 220 12.07 -1.84 -8.21
CA ASP A 220 10.64 -1.66 -7.95
C ASP A 220 10.22 -2.64 -6.84
N ASP A 221 9.91 -2.09 -5.67
CA ASP A 221 9.64 -2.87 -4.47
C ASP A 221 8.45 -3.81 -4.63
N GLN A 222 7.41 -3.37 -5.37
CA GLN A 222 6.23 -4.17 -5.62
C GLN A 222 6.54 -5.33 -6.57
N LYS A 223 7.18 -5.06 -7.71
CA LYS A 223 7.48 -6.12 -8.68
C LYS A 223 8.45 -7.17 -8.15
N ILE A 224 9.42 -6.75 -7.34
CA ILE A 224 10.35 -7.68 -6.70
C ILE A 224 9.62 -8.48 -5.60
N GLY A 225 8.73 -7.83 -4.85
CA GLY A 225 7.82 -8.51 -3.93
C GLY A 225 6.96 -9.58 -4.61
N ASP A 226 6.39 -9.27 -5.78
CA ASP A 226 5.58 -10.20 -6.58
C ASP A 226 6.41 -11.37 -7.09
N LEU A 227 7.66 -11.13 -7.53
CA LEU A 227 8.61 -12.18 -7.94
C LEU A 227 8.89 -13.16 -6.78
N ILE A 228 9.16 -12.62 -5.58
CA ILE A 228 9.41 -13.43 -4.38
C ILE A 228 8.14 -14.20 -3.99
N SER A 229 6.99 -13.54 -4.01
CA SER A 229 5.70 -14.10 -3.64
C SER A 229 5.33 -15.32 -4.50
N GLN A 230 5.63 -15.29 -5.80
CA GLN A 230 5.40 -16.43 -6.70
C GLN A 230 6.09 -17.72 -6.23
N ILE A 231 7.22 -17.62 -5.52
CA ILE A 231 7.97 -18.78 -4.99
C ILE A 231 7.47 -19.11 -3.58
N THR A 232 7.35 -18.11 -2.70
CA THR A 232 6.98 -18.33 -1.29
C THR A 232 5.54 -18.81 -1.12
N THR A 233 4.67 -18.54 -2.11
CA THR A 233 3.28 -19.02 -2.13
C THR A 233 3.05 -20.19 -3.09
N ALA A 234 4.12 -20.73 -3.69
CA ALA A 234 4.01 -21.81 -4.66
C ALA A 234 3.45 -23.09 -4.02
N HIS A 235 2.50 -23.70 -4.73
CA HIS A 235 1.85 -24.94 -4.34
C HIS A 235 2.25 -26.09 -5.27
N ILE A 236 2.82 -27.14 -4.67
CA ILE A 236 3.24 -28.37 -5.34
C ILE A 236 1.99 -29.05 -5.93
N GLN A 237 2.06 -29.35 -7.22
CA GLN A 237 0.99 -30.07 -7.93
C GLN A 237 1.18 -31.58 -7.78
N GLN A 238 2.40 -32.06 -8.02
CA GLN A 238 2.74 -33.48 -7.91
C GLN A 238 4.12 -33.68 -7.27
N PHE A 239 4.23 -34.75 -6.49
CA PHE A 239 5.48 -35.30 -6.00
C PHE A 239 5.97 -36.35 -7.02
N VAL A 240 7.12 -36.13 -7.65
CA VAL A 240 7.57 -36.93 -8.79
C VAL A 240 8.57 -38.01 -8.39
N ALA A 241 9.73 -37.60 -7.87
CA ALA A 241 10.84 -38.51 -7.59
C ALA A 241 11.82 -37.95 -6.57
N ASP A 242 12.60 -38.84 -5.95
CA ASP A 242 13.74 -38.48 -5.10
C ASP A 242 14.83 -37.79 -5.95
N ASP A 243 15.45 -36.74 -5.42
CA ASP A 243 16.43 -35.93 -6.16
C ASP A 243 17.84 -36.55 -6.23
N ARG A 244 18.03 -37.71 -5.59
CA ARG A 244 19.23 -38.56 -5.67
C ARG A 244 19.22 -39.49 -6.88
N GLY A 245 18.08 -39.59 -7.57
CA GLY A 245 17.93 -40.38 -8.80
C GLY A 245 18.41 -39.65 -10.06
N ASP A 246 18.05 -40.20 -11.22
CA ASP A 246 18.34 -39.57 -12.52
C ASP A 246 17.47 -38.33 -12.75
N LEU A 247 18.12 -37.19 -13.01
CA LEU A 247 17.48 -35.89 -13.21
C LEU A 247 17.30 -35.51 -14.69
N HIS A 248 17.88 -36.27 -15.63
CA HIS A 248 17.76 -35.99 -17.07
C HIS A 248 16.30 -36.00 -17.57
N PRO A 249 15.42 -36.95 -17.16
CA PRO A 249 14.03 -36.98 -17.61
C PRO A 249 13.22 -35.73 -17.23
N TYR A 250 13.69 -34.98 -16.23
CA TYR A 250 13.03 -33.79 -15.70
C TYR A 250 13.67 -32.49 -16.22
N GLY A 251 14.73 -32.58 -17.03
CA GLY A 251 15.52 -31.41 -17.43
C GLY A 251 16.18 -30.70 -16.24
N LEU A 252 16.48 -31.43 -15.16
CA LEU A 252 17.08 -30.90 -13.93
C LEU A 252 18.56 -31.26 -13.78
N ALA A 253 19.10 -32.10 -14.67
CA ALA A 253 20.55 -32.30 -14.81
C ALA A 253 21.23 -31.01 -15.31
N GLU A 254 20.60 -30.34 -16.29
CA GLU A 254 20.94 -28.99 -16.76
C GLU A 254 19.68 -28.12 -16.68
N PRO A 255 19.41 -27.49 -15.52
CA PRO A 255 18.20 -26.70 -15.35
C PRO A 255 18.24 -25.47 -16.27
N ARG A 256 17.06 -25.09 -16.80
CA ARG A 256 16.90 -23.89 -17.64
C ARG A 256 17.23 -22.60 -16.91
N GLY A 257 17.09 -22.62 -15.59
CA GLY A 257 17.54 -21.57 -14.71
C GLY A 257 17.24 -21.89 -13.26
N SER A 258 17.69 -21.00 -12.39
CA SER A 258 17.51 -21.13 -10.95
C SER A 258 17.27 -19.78 -10.31
N ILE A 259 16.42 -19.75 -9.28
CA ILE A 259 16.22 -18.60 -8.40
C ILE A 259 16.57 -18.99 -6.98
N THR A 260 17.41 -18.19 -6.31
CA THR A 260 17.84 -18.41 -4.94
C THR A 260 17.39 -17.26 -4.05
N LEU A 261 16.65 -17.59 -3.00
CA LEU A 261 16.18 -16.66 -1.98
C LEU A 261 17.06 -16.75 -0.74
N PHE A 262 17.55 -15.62 -0.26
CA PHE A 262 18.37 -15.54 0.96
C PHE A 262 17.63 -14.73 2.02
N THR A 263 17.79 -15.14 3.28
CA THR A 263 17.37 -14.36 4.44
C THR A 263 18.56 -13.60 5.03
N GLN A 264 18.34 -12.74 6.02
CA GLN A 264 19.45 -12.04 6.70
C GLN A 264 20.44 -13.00 7.37
N ASP A 265 19.93 -14.11 7.92
CA ASP A 265 20.74 -15.07 8.70
C ASP A 265 21.27 -16.25 7.85
N ASP A 266 20.66 -16.52 6.70
CA ASP A 266 21.01 -17.66 5.84
C ASP A 266 21.86 -17.25 4.64
N LYS A 267 23.15 -17.57 4.72
CA LYS A 267 24.11 -17.34 3.63
C LYS A 267 24.03 -18.37 2.50
N GLN A 268 23.48 -19.56 2.75
CA GLN A 268 23.36 -20.62 1.74
C GLN A 268 22.16 -20.38 0.83
N GLY A 269 21.06 -19.89 1.40
CA GLY A 269 19.84 -19.57 0.68
C GLY A 269 19.07 -20.81 0.21
N GLN A 270 17.83 -20.59 -0.20
CA GLN A 270 16.94 -21.62 -0.72
C GLN A 270 16.84 -21.49 -2.25
N MET A 271 17.34 -22.50 -2.97
CA MET A 271 17.43 -22.50 -4.42
C MET A 271 16.32 -23.32 -5.03
N LEU A 272 15.54 -22.71 -5.92
CA LEU A 272 14.59 -23.34 -6.81
C LEU A 272 15.22 -23.46 -8.20
N GLN A 273 15.42 -24.69 -8.67
CA GLN A 273 15.85 -25.02 -10.01
C GLN A 273 14.64 -25.39 -10.86
N ILE A 274 14.56 -24.86 -12.08
CA ILE A 274 13.45 -25.07 -13.00
C ILE A 274 13.94 -25.87 -14.21
N GLY A 275 13.30 -27.00 -14.45
CA GLY A 275 13.64 -27.95 -15.50
C GLY A 275 12.69 -27.91 -16.69
N ALA A 276 12.46 -29.07 -17.30
CA ALA A 276 11.60 -29.23 -18.47
C ALA A 276 10.10 -29.12 -18.11
N VAL A 277 9.29 -28.77 -19.12
CA VAL A 277 7.82 -28.89 -19.04
C VAL A 277 7.46 -30.37 -18.99
N SER A 278 6.49 -30.74 -18.15
CA SER A 278 6.05 -32.13 -18.05
C SER A 278 5.43 -32.61 -19.36
N GLU A 279 5.92 -33.74 -19.86
CA GLU A 279 5.39 -34.37 -21.08
C GLU A 279 3.98 -34.92 -20.86
N LYS A 280 3.67 -35.36 -19.63
CA LYS A 280 2.37 -35.89 -19.22
C LYS A 280 1.36 -34.78 -18.98
N GLU A 281 1.77 -33.75 -18.25
CA GLU A 281 0.93 -32.63 -17.80
C GLU A 281 1.51 -31.33 -18.38
N LYS A 282 1.07 -30.95 -19.59
CA LYS A 282 1.66 -29.83 -20.36
C LYS A 282 1.49 -28.45 -19.71
N ASP A 283 0.70 -28.37 -18.64
CA ASP A 283 0.47 -27.19 -17.80
C ASP A 283 1.31 -27.20 -16.51
N GLN A 284 2.30 -28.09 -16.42
CA GLN A 284 3.20 -28.21 -15.28
C GLN A 284 4.67 -28.20 -15.71
N VAL A 285 5.53 -27.73 -14.81
CA VAL A 285 6.99 -27.72 -14.99
C VAL A 285 7.66 -28.49 -13.85
N TYR A 286 8.69 -29.26 -14.17
CA TYR A 286 9.51 -29.94 -13.17
C TYR A 286 10.40 -28.95 -12.45
N VAL A 287 10.47 -29.07 -11.13
CA VAL A 287 11.34 -28.25 -10.29
C VAL A 287 12.05 -29.07 -9.22
N ARG A 288 13.20 -28.59 -8.79
CA ARG A 288 13.93 -29.08 -7.62
C ARG A 288 14.17 -27.94 -6.66
N PHE A 289 13.84 -28.13 -5.39
CA PHE A 289 14.03 -27.13 -4.35
C PHE A 289 15.04 -27.61 -3.32
N SER A 290 16.13 -26.86 -3.12
CA SER A 290 17.29 -27.31 -2.34
C SER A 290 16.96 -27.62 -0.88
N SER A 291 15.92 -27.01 -0.31
CA SER A 291 15.52 -27.24 1.08
C SER A 291 14.67 -28.50 1.29
N ARG A 292 14.14 -29.13 0.22
CA ARG A 292 13.25 -30.31 0.33
C ARG A 292 13.69 -31.56 -0.46
N ALA A 293 14.90 -31.58 -1.01
CA ALA A 293 15.58 -32.75 -1.56
C ALA A 293 14.71 -33.73 -2.40
N PHE A 294 13.86 -33.20 -3.28
CA PHE A 294 12.93 -33.99 -4.10
C PHE A 294 12.62 -33.23 -5.41
N VAL A 295 12.11 -33.96 -6.40
CA VAL A 295 11.59 -33.42 -7.66
C VAL A 295 10.07 -33.30 -7.58
N TYR A 296 9.58 -32.10 -7.89
CA TYR A 296 8.16 -31.76 -7.85
C TYR A 296 7.71 -31.23 -9.19
N THR A 297 6.39 -31.09 -9.36
CA THR A 297 5.83 -30.21 -10.38
C THR A 297 5.17 -28.98 -9.77
N LEU A 298 5.35 -27.85 -10.45
CA LEU A 298 4.64 -26.60 -10.19
C LEU A 298 3.84 -26.19 -11.44
N PRO A 299 2.86 -25.28 -11.32
CA PRO A 299 2.15 -24.74 -12.47
C PRO A 299 3.12 -24.14 -13.50
N ARG A 300 2.81 -24.31 -14.79
CA ARG A 300 3.65 -23.86 -15.91
C ARG A 300 4.11 -22.41 -15.83
N LYS A 301 3.25 -21.52 -15.33
CA LYS A 301 3.57 -20.09 -15.12
C LYS A 301 4.84 -19.85 -14.28
N THR A 302 5.29 -20.83 -13.50
CA THR A 302 6.56 -20.74 -12.75
C THR A 302 7.76 -20.53 -13.68
N GLU A 303 7.67 -20.97 -14.94
CA GLU A 303 8.68 -20.70 -15.97
C GLU A 303 8.88 -19.20 -16.22
N ASP A 304 7.86 -18.36 -16.01
CA ASP A 304 7.92 -16.92 -16.28
C ASP A 304 8.93 -16.20 -15.38
N LEU A 305 9.27 -16.80 -14.22
CA LEU A 305 10.34 -16.33 -13.35
C LEU A 305 11.66 -16.19 -14.13
N LEU A 306 11.95 -17.13 -15.04
CA LEU A 306 13.18 -17.15 -15.85
C LEU A 306 13.19 -16.07 -16.94
N ASN A 307 12.02 -15.53 -17.30
CA ASN A 307 11.89 -14.48 -18.31
C ASN A 307 12.04 -13.07 -17.72
N THR A 308 12.19 -12.95 -16.39
CA THR A 308 12.33 -11.66 -15.71
C THR A 308 13.63 -10.97 -16.12
N ARG A 309 13.54 -9.77 -16.71
CA ARG A 309 14.71 -8.98 -17.09
C ARG A 309 14.99 -7.87 -16.08
N PRO A 310 16.24 -7.37 -15.99
CA PRO A 310 16.58 -6.26 -15.09
C PRO A 310 15.69 -5.02 -15.27
N ASN A 311 15.31 -4.68 -16.50
CA ASN A 311 14.42 -3.54 -16.78
C ASN A 311 12.96 -3.77 -16.38
N ASP A 312 12.52 -5.01 -16.19
CA ASP A 312 11.15 -5.30 -15.77
C ASP A 312 10.97 -4.95 -14.28
N VAL A 313 12.00 -5.17 -13.46
CA VAL A 313 12.05 -4.93 -12.01
C VAL A 313 12.72 -3.62 -11.60
N ARG A 314 13.12 -2.78 -12.56
CA ARG A 314 13.73 -1.47 -12.30
C ARG A 314 12.65 -0.46 -11.86
N ASP A 315 12.96 0.33 -10.83
CA ASP A 315 12.09 1.42 -10.39
C ASP A 315 11.98 2.46 -11.50
N ARG A 316 10.74 2.79 -11.89
CA ARG A 316 10.46 3.77 -12.94
C ARG A 316 10.17 5.16 -12.41
N HIS A 317 10.09 5.39 -11.10
CA HIS A 317 9.90 6.74 -10.59
C HIS A 317 11.18 7.57 -10.78
N LEU A 318 11.04 8.78 -11.34
CA LEU A 318 12.18 9.67 -11.58
C LEU A 318 12.99 9.90 -10.31
N VAL A 319 12.32 10.12 -9.18
CA VAL A 319 12.94 10.40 -7.88
C VAL A 319 12.08 9.83 -6.74
N ARG A 320 12.72 9.43 -5.63
CA ARG A 320 12.03 9.17 -4.36
C ARG A 320 12.33 10.34 -3.43
N ILE A 321 11.30 11.11 -3.09
CA ILE A 321 11.41 12.26 -2.18
C ILE A 321 10.79 11.86 -0.85
N ASP A 322 11.60 11.82 0.22
CA ASP A 322 11.08 11.70 1.59
C ASP A 322 10.65 13.10 2.07
N THR A 323 9.34 13.33 2.08
CA THR A 323 8.74 14.61 2.48
C THR A 323 8.86 14.89 3.97
N ASN A 324 9.18 13.89 4.80
CA ASN A 324 9.35 14.08 6.25
C ASN A 324 10.65 14.83 6.58
N ILE A 325 11.68 14.65 5.75
CA ILE A 325 12.99 15.31 5.90
C ILE A 325 13.17 16.47 4.91
N LEU A 326 12.18 16.74 4.06
CA LEU A 326 12.26 17.80 3.06
C LEU A 326 12.04 19.17 3.71
N ASP A 327 13.11 19.96 3.76
CA ASP A 327 13.10 21.33 4.30
C ASP A 327 13.28 22.40 3.22
N ARG A 328 14.02 22.08 2.15
CA ARG A 328 14.31 23.02 1.06
C ARG A 328 14.24 22.37 -0.31
N MET A 329 13.76 23.16 -1.27
CA MET A 329 13.80 22.86 -2.68
C MET A 329 14.47 24.02 -3.41
N THR A 330 15.56 23.71 -4.11
CA THR A 330 16.27 24.65 -4.96
C THR A 330 15.94 24.36 -6.41
N ILE A 331 15.55 25.40 -7.15
CA ILE A 331 15.31 25.38 -8.59
C ILE A 331 16.35 26.31 -9.23
N ASP A 332 17.26 25.73 -10.00
CA ASP A 332 18.34 26.44 -10.67
C ASP A 332 18.19 26.29 -12.19
N ALA A 333 17.82 27.39 -12.85
CA ALA A 333 17.76 27.48 -14.30
C ALA A 333 18.79 28.52 -14.75
N PRO A 334 19.89 28.09 -15.42
CA PRO A 334 20.94 29.02 -15.85
C PRO A 334 20.39 30.23 -16.61
N GLY A 335 20.78 31.43 -16.16
CA GLY A 335 20.33 32.69 -16.76
C GLY A 335 18.99 33.24 -16.26
N LYS A 336 18.23 32.50 -15.43
CA LYS A 336 16.95 32.96 -14.86
C LYS A 336 16.97 33.22 -13.35
N GLY A 337 18.14 33.05 -12.73
CA GLY A 337 18.30 33.17 -11.28
C GLY A 337 17.89 31.90 -10.54
N LYS A 338 18.31 31.79 -9.29
CA LYS A 338 18.07 30.62 -8.44
C LYS A 338 16.89 30.87 -7.53
N THR A 339 15.89 29.99 -7.60
CA THR A 339 14.73 30.00 -6.69
C THR A 339 14.97 29.02 -5.56
N VAL A 340 14.83 29.46 -4.32
CA VAL A 340 14.96 28.60 -3.13
C VAL A 340 13.66 28.66 -2.36
N LEU A 341 12.96 27.54 -2.30
CA LEU A 341 11.76 27.34 -1.49
C LEU A 341 12.17 26.69 -0.17
N ALA A 342 11.69 27.23 0.95
CA ALA A 342 11.97 26.73 2.28
C ALA A 342 10.69 26.47 3.06
N ARG A 343 10.60 25.29 3.68
CA ARG A 343 9.48 24.89 4.51
C ARG A 343 9.49 25.65 5.83
N LYS A 344 8.32 26.10 6.27
CA LYS A 344 8.07 26.80 7.54
C LYS A 344 6.77 26.29 8.14
N GLY A 345 6.87 25.21 8.91
CA GLY A 345 5.71 24.44 9.39
C GLY A 345 5.02 23.75 8.22
N GLU A 346 3.71 23.97 8.08
CA GLU A 346 2.91 23.46 6.95
C GLU A 346 2.99 24.35 5.69
N ASN A 347 3.63 25.52 5.79
CA ASN A 347 3.71 26.48 4.70
C ASN A 347 5.08 26.53 4.05
N TRP A 348 5.14 27.12 2.86
CA TRP A 348 6.37 27.38 2.14
C TRP A 348 6.68 28.87 2.02
N THR A 349 7.96 29.20 1.95
CA THR A 349 8.46 30.56 1.74
C THR A 349 9.50 30.57 0.64
N ILE A 350 9.69 31.73 -0.01
CA ILE A 350 10.70 31.94 -1.03
C ILE A 350 11.94 32.53 -0.35
N ALA A 351 12.84 31.66 0.10
CA ALA A 351 14.06 32.06 0.80
C ALA A 351 14.98 32.95 -0.05
N SER A 352 15.00 32.75 -1.37
CA SER A 352 15.73 33.63 -2.30
C SER A 352 15.11 35.02 -2.46
N ARG A 353 13.93 35.27 -1.88
CA ARG A 353 13.24 36.57 -1.83
C ARG A 353 12.86 36.94 -0.40
N ASN A 354 13.85 37.08 0.47
CA ASN A 354 13.66 37.54 1.86
C ASN A 354 12.60 36.76 2.67
N ASN A 355 12.41 35.47 2.37
CA ASN A 355 11.40 34.60 2.98
C ASN A 355 9.95 35.08 2.81
N THR A 356 9.62 35.72 1.68
CA THR A 356 8.22 36.03 1.35
C THR A 356 7.37 34.75 1.30
N PRO A 357 6.08 34.80 1.65
CA PRO A 357 5.19 33.65 1.53
C PRO A 357 5.17 33.09 0.11
N ALA A 358 5.27 31.77 -0.01
CA ALA A 358 5.11 31.06 -1.26
C ALA A 358 3.69 30.46 -1.37
N ASN A 359 3.24 30.18 -2.58
CA ASN A 359 2.06 29.37 -2.81
C ASN A 359 2.35 27.90 -2.45
N SER A 360 2.08 27.54 -1.20
CA SER A 360 2.28 26.20 -0.68
C SER A 360 1.61 25.13 -1.55
N SER A 361 0.42 25.39 -2.10
CA SER A 361 -0.31 24.42 -2.93
C SER A 361 0.45 24.09 -4.22
N GLU A 362 1.05 25.08 -4.88
CA GLU A 362 1.88 24.83 -6.07
C GLU A 362 3.15 24.06 -5.73
N VAL A 363 3.76 24.32 -4.56
CA VAL A 363 4.95 23.58 -4.12
C VAL A 363 4.61 22.11 -3.89
N HIS A 364 3.50 21.82 -3.21
CA HIS A 364 3.03 20.45 -3.01
C HIS A 364 2.68 19.78 -4.36
N ARG A 365 1.98 20.48 -5.25
CA ARG A 365 1.67 19.99 -6.60
C ARG A 365 2.94 19.58 -7.37
N LEU A 366 4.00 20.39 -7.30
CA LEU A 366 5.28 20.06 -7.94
C LEU A 366 5.92 18.80 -7.32
N ILE A 367 5.93 18.70 -5.98
CA ILE A 367 6.46 17.51 -5.29
C ILE A 367 5.71 16.25 -5.72
N GLU A 368 4.38 16.28 -5.71
CA GLU A 368 3.52 15.17 -6.15
C GLU A 368 3.74 14.80 -7.62
N THR A 369 3.88 15.80 -8.49
CA THR A 369 4.17 15.62 -9.91
C THR A 369 5.51 14.90 -10.10
N LEU A 370 6.55 15.30 -9.36
CA LEU A 370 7.87 14.67 -9.46
C LEU A 370 7.90 13.26 -8.87
N GLN A 371 7.20 13.02 -7.76
CA GLN A 371 7.08 11.69 -7.15
C GLN A 371 6.31 10.71 -8.04
N SER A 372 5.32 11.21 -8.80
CA SER A 372 4.52 10.38 -9.73
C SER A 372 5.10 10.29 -11.15
N GLU A 373 6.12 11.10 -11.48
CA GLU A 373 6.71 11.07 -12.82
C GLU A 373 7.43 9.74 -13.07
N GLN A 374 7.06 9.10 -14.17
CA GLN A 374 7.67 7.86 -14.61
C GLN A 374 8.68 8.10 -15.73
N VAL A 375 9.82 7.43 -15.58
CA VAL A 375 10.83 7.25 -16.62
C VAL A 375 10.19 6.58 -17.82
N THR A 376 10.20 7.28 -18.95
CA THR A 376 9.72 6.76 -20.23
C THR A 376 10.71 5.76 -20.83
N LYS A 377 12.01 6.03 -20.65
CA LYS A 377 13.11 5.20 -21.17
C LYS A 377 14.37 5.33 -20.32
N PHE A 378 15.00 4.20 -20.00
CA PHE A 378 16.39 4.17 -19.52
C PHE A 378 17.30 4.30 -20.74
N THR A 379 18.00 5.42 -20.86
CA THR A 379 18.77 5.80 -22.07
C THR A 379 20.18 5.23 -22.03
N GLU A 380 20.83 5.29 -20.88
CA GLU A 380 22.17 4.71 -20.62
C GLU A 380 22.18 4.13 -19.22
N ASP A 381 22.76 2.94 -19.04
CA ASP A 381 22.92 2.36 -17.71
C ASP A 381 24.08 2.97 -16.92
N VAL A 382 25.01 3.65 -17.62
CA VAL A 382 26.14 4.40 -17.05
C VAL A 382 26.32 5.73 -17.78
N ALA A 383 26.30 6.83 -17.04
CA ALA A 383 26.36 8.21 -17.51
C ALA A 383 27.78 8.63 -17.94
N SER A 384 28.32 7.94 -18.95
CA SER A 384 29.71 8.10 -19.40
C SER A 384 29.93 9.33 -20.29
N ASP A 385 28.87 9.85 -20.93
CA ASP A 385 28.93 10.98 -21.87
C ASP A 385 27.80 12.00 -21.55
N LEU A 386 27.98 12.77 -20.48
CA LEU A 386 27.01 13.81 -20.09
C LEU A 386 26.82 14.90 -21.16
N PRO A 387 27.86 15.37 -21.88
CA PRO A 387 27.71 16.36 -22.94
C PRO A 387 26.76 15.92 -24.06
N LYS A 388 26.79 14.64 -24.47
CA LYS A 388 25.84 14.10 -25.46
C LYS A 388 24.39 14.35 -25.08
N TYR A 389 24.07 14.37 -23.79
CA TYR A 389 22.71 14.55 -23.27
C TYR A 389 22.45 15.97 -22.74
N GLY A 390 23.41 16.89 -22.82
CA GLY A 390 23.31 18.23 -22.24
C GLY A 390 23.25 18.22 -20.71
N LEU A 391 23.75 17.16 -20.07
CA LEU A 391 23.77 17.00 -18.61
C LEU A 391 25.06 17.50 -17.96
N ASP A 392 26.07 17.86 -18.76
CA ASP A 392 27.26 18.59 -18.32
C ASP A 392 26.94 20.06 -18.01
N LYS A 393 25.95 20.62 -18.71
CA LYS A 393 25.39 21.95 -18.52
C LYS A 393 23.86 21.86 -18.55
N PRO A 394 23.24 21.37 -17.46
CA PRO A 394 21.79 21.16 -17.43
C PRO A 394 21.04 22.47 -17.62
N GLN A 395 19.94 22.42 -18.37
CA GLN A 395 19.05 23.58 -18.56
C GLN A 395 18.20 23.88 -17.32
N LEU A 396 18.06 22.90 -16.44
CA LEU A 396 17.36 23.01 -15.16
C LEU A 396 17.93 21.99 -14.18
N GLN A 397 18.16 22.41 -12.94
CA GLN A 397 18.54 21.54 -11.85
C GLN A 397 17.60 21.75 -10.66
N LEU A 398 17.07 20.65 -10.13
CA LEU A 398 16.29 20.60 -8.91
C LEU A 398 17.11 19.94 -7.81
N THR A 399 17.21 20.56 -6.64
CA THR A 399 17.89 19.98 -5.48
C THR A 399 16.94 19.99 -4.28
N PHE A 400 16.79 18.82 -3.65
CA PHE A 400 16.02 18.61 -2.44
C PHE A 400 16.97 18.41 -1.26
N SER A 401 16.75 19.16 -0.20
CA SER A 401 17.64 19.18 0.96
C SER A 401 16.88 19.08 2.27
N SER A 402 17.50 18.42 3.24
CA SER A 402 17.15 18.54 4.67
C SER A 402 18.01 19.62 5.31
N PHE A 403 17.52 20.21 6.40
CA PHE A 403 18.23 21.23 7.16
C PHE A 403 18.42 20.72 8.59
N ALA A 404 19.61 20.18 8.88
CA ALA A 404 19.93 19.70 10.21
C ALA A 404 20.14 20.90 11.16
N SER A 405 19.34 20.97 12.23
CA SER A 405 19.59 21.86 13.37
C SER A 405 20.76 21.33 14.19
N GLU A 406 21.55 22.23 14.76
CA GLU A 406 22.78 21.95 15.56
C GLU A 406 22.52 21.18 16.88
N ASN A 407 21.28 20.76 17.12
CA ASN A 407 20.81 20.15 18.38
C ASN A 407 21.13 18.65 18.55
N THR A 408 21.90 18.03 17.64
CA THR A 408 22.40 16.66 17.82
C THR A 408 23.92 16.66 17.72
N ALA A 409 24.59 16.12 18.76
CA ALA A 409 26.04 16.20 18.95
C ALA A 409 26.90 15.57 17.83
N GLU A 410 26.27 14.87 16.88
CA GLU A 410 26.93 14.14 15.79
C GLU A 410 26.75 14.79 14.40
N THR A 411 25.98 15.88 14.26
CA THR A 411 25.74 16.51 12.95
C THR A 411 26.17 17.98 12.89
N LYS A 412 27.06 18.31 11.95
CA LYS A 412 27.29 19.71 11.56
C LYS A 412 25.99 20.30 11.03
N ALA A 413 25.56 21.44 11.61
CA ALA A 413 24.41 22.21 11.14
C ALA A 413 24.61 22.65 9.69
N GLY A 414 23.51 22.70 8.95
CA GLY A 414 23.51 23.16 7.57
C GLY A 414 22.65 22.33 6.63
N GLU A 415 22.54 22.84 5.40
CA GLU A 415 21.78 22.22 4.33
C GLU A 415 22.48 20.94 3.82
N ARG A 416 21.73 19.84 3.74
CA ARG A 416 22.20 18.56 3.24
C ARG A 416 21.33 18.12 2.07
N PRO A 417 21.83 18.21 0.82
CA PRO A 417 21.10 17.70 -0.32
C PRO A 417 21.01 16.18 -0.23
N PHE A 418 19.81 15.62 -0.40
CA PHE A 418 19.58 14.19 -0.44
C PHE A 418 19.11 13.69 -1.81
N ALA A 419 18.68 14.59 -2.70
CA ALA A 419 18.38 14.27 -4.08
C ALA A 419 18.66 15.49 -4.98
N THR A 420 19.23 15.25 -6.17
CA THR A 420 19.42 16.29 -7.19
C THR A 420 19.08 15.75 -8.56
N ILE A 421 18.13 16.39 -9.24
CA ILE A 421 17.71 16.05 -10.61
C ILE A 421 18.26 17.10 -11.55
N ALA A 422 19.06 16.67 -12.52
CA ALA A 422 19.54 17.51 -13.62
C ALA A 422 18.76 17.18 -14.89
N PHE A 423 18.23 18.20 -15.56
CA PHE A 423 17.56 18.08 -16.85
C PHE A 423 18.47 18.61 -17.96
N GLY A 424 18.75 17.76 -18.93
CA GLY A 424 19.59 18.06 -20.09
C GLY A 424 18.78 18.50 -21.30
N LYS A 425 19.25 18.20 -22.50
CA LYS A 425 18.60 18.62 -23.76
C LYS A 425 17.28 17.86 -24.01
N GLY A 426 16.39 18.48 -24.77
CA GLY A 426 15.16 17.83 -25.24
C GLY A 426 15.41 16.76 -26.30
N ASP A 427 14.55 15.74 -26.32
CA ASP A 427 14.51 14.66 -27.31
C ASP A 427 13.06 14.33 -27.69
N GLY A 428 12.55 14.81 -28.83
CA GLY A 428 11.16 14.53 -29.26
C GLY A 428 10.12 15.12 -28.30
N ASP A 429 9.32 14.28 -27.65
CA ASP A 429 8.39 14.68 -26.56
C ASP A 429 8.98 14.48 -25.16
N ASN A 430 10.27 14.13 -25.08
CA ASN A 430 10.99 13.87 -23.85
C ASN A 430 12.09 14.91 -23.59
N VAL A 431 12.66 14.81 -22.39
CA VAL A 431 13.89 15.46 -21.97
C VAL A 431 14.77 14.44 -21.25
N TYR A 432 16.09 14.51 -21.46
CA TYR A 432 17.02 13.69 -20.70
C TYR A 432 17.13 14.20 -19.26
N ALA A 433 17.12 13.30 -18.29
CA ALA A 433 17.30 13.62 -16.89
C ALA A 433 18.29 12.65 -16.23
N ARG A 434 18.90 13.12 -15.15
CA ARG A 434 19.78 12.31 -14.29
C ARG A 434 19.56 12.68 -12.84
N LEU A 435 19.36 11.67 -12.00
CA LEU A 435 19.45 11.81 -10.55
C LEU A 435 20.93 11.69 -10.16
N GLY A 436 21.48 12.67 -9.44
CA GLY A 436 22.93 12.90 -9.33
C GLY A 436 23.73 11.70 -8.79
N ASP A 437 23.14 10.99 -7.85
CA ASP A 437 23.65 9.81 -7.15
C ASP A 437 23.38 8.50 -7.91
N GLU A 438 22.59 8.55 -8.98
CA GLU A 438 22.34 7.39 -9.84
C GLU A 438 23.31 7.34 -11.02
N PRO A 439 23.76 6.13 -11.41
CA PRO A 439 24.73 5.97 -12.48
C PRO A 439 24.10 6.12 -13.87
N PHE A 440 22.79 6.05 -14.01
CA PHE A 440 22.11 5.96 -15.31
C PHE A 440 21.50 7.30 -15.77
N ILE A 441 21.22 7.38 -17.07
CA ILE A 441 20.53 8.52 -17.70
C ILE A 441 19.15 8.05 -18.15
N VAL A 442 18.13 8.85 -17.86
CA VAL A 442 16.74 8.54 -18.21
C VAL A 442 16.16 9.59 -19.16
N ALA A 443 15.08 9.23 -19.83
CA ALA A 443 14.21 10.18 -20.52
C ALA A 443 12.87 10.26 -19.77
N VAL A 444 12.39 11.48 -19.54
CA VAL A 444 11.08 11.78 -18.95
C VAL A 444 10.30 12.71 -19.86
N ARG A 445 9.00 12.85 -19.62
CA ARG A 445 8.15 13.67 -20.48
C ARG A 445 8.59 15.12 -20.43
N ARG A 446 8.70 15.79 -21.59
CA ARG A 446 9.10 17.21 -21.65
C ARG A 446 8.12 18.10 -20.92
N GLY A 447 6.83 17.77 -20.94
CA GLY A 447 5.78 18.51 -20.22
C GLY A 447 5.97 18.58 -18.70
N LEU A 448 6.90 17.80 -18.13
CA LEU A 448 7.32 17.99 -16.75
C LEU A 448 7.97 19.36 -16.53
N LEU A 449 8.79 19.82 -17.47
CA LEU A 449 9.50 21.11 -17.35
C LEU A 449 8.53 22.29 -17.34
N ASP A 450 7.42 22.19 -18.07
CA ASP A 450 6.38 23.23 -18.12
C ASP A 450 5.68 23.42 -16.76
N GLN A 451 5.77 22.41 -15.89
CA GLN A 451 5.20 22.46 -14.53
C GLN A 451 6.18 23.00 -13.48
N ILE A 452 7.44 23.23 -13.85
CA ILE A 452 8.47 23.75 -12.97
C ILE A 452 8.67 25.24 -13.25
N PHE A 453 8.13 26.10 -12.38
CA PHE A 453 8.33 27.53 -12.53
C PHE A 453 9.78 27.91 -12.23
N THR A 454 10.44 28.48 -13.24
CA THR A 454 11.82 28.97 -13.12
C THR A 454 11.91 30.39 -12.58
N ASP A 455 10.83 31.17 -12.70
CA ASP A 455 10.76 32.53 -12.15
C ASP A 455 10.29 32.48 -10.68
N PRO A 456 11.05 33.03 -9.73
CA PRO A 456 10.66 33.04 -8.32
C PRO A 456 9.33 33.76 -8.07
N LEU A 457 8.94 34.74 -8.90
CA LEU A 457 7.66 35.45 -8.73
C LEU A 457 6.45 34.54 -8.96
N GLN A 458 6.60 33.50 -9.77
CA GLN A 458 5.51 32.54 -10.03
C GLN A 458 5.17 31.67 -8.82
N TRP A 459 6.08 31.59 -7.84
CA TRP A 459 5.90 30.87 -6.60
C TRP A 459 5.26 31.70 -5.50
N GLN A 460 4.97 32.98 -5.72
CA GLN A 460 4.37 33.83 -4.69
C GLN A 460 2.98 33.35 -4.29
N GLU A 461 2.63 33.62 -3.03
CA GLU A 461 1.27 33.42 -2.53
C GLU A 461 0.25 34.16 -3.42
N LEU A 462 -0.94 33.58 -3.57
CA LEU A 462 -1.98 34.13 -4.45
C LEU A 462 -2.76 35.28 -3.80
N ALA A 463 -2.70 35.45 -2.48
CA ALA A 463 -3.37 36.54 -1.79
C ALA A 463 -2.67 37.87 -2.10
N ILE A 464 -3.36 38.75 -2.82
CA ILE A 464 -2.86 40.09 -3.15
C ILE A 464 -3.15 41.03 -1.99
N PHE A 465 -4.37 41.00 -1.46
CA PHE A 465 -4.76 41.83 -0.32
C PHE A 465 -5.34 40.97 0.80
N ARG A 466 -5.05 41.36 2.04
CA ARG A 466 -5.51 40.69 3.27
C ARG A 466 -5.91 41.72 4.32
N PHE A 467 -7.03 42.36 4.07
CA PHE A 467 -7.64 43.33 4.97
C PHE A 467 -9.01 42.82 5.42
N LYS A 468 -9.51 43.43 6.49
CA LYS A 468 -10.94 43.35 6.78
C LYS A 468 -11.66 44.45 5.98
N PRO A 469 -12.84 44.20 5.39
CA PRO A 469 -13.57 45.21 4.63
C PRO A 469 -13.77 46.53 5.40
N GLU A 470 -13.94 46.45 6.72
CA GLU A 470 -14.14 47.61 7.60
C GLU A 470 -12.89 48.46 7.80
N GLN A 471 -11.71 47.97 7.39
CA GLN A 471 -10.47 48.74 7.42
C GLN A 471 -10.36 49.68 6.22
N ILE A 472 -11.16 49.51 5.16
CA ILE A 472 -11.14 50.38 3.99
C ILE A 472 -11.98 51.62 4.29
N HIS A 473 -11.31 52.78 4.38
CA HIS A 473 -11.95 54.05 4.75
C HIS A 473 -12.29 54.92 3.54
N SER A 474 -11.53 54.77 2.46
CA SER A 474 -11.77 55.48 1.20
C SER A 474 -11.42 54.56 0.04
N PHE A 475 -12.15 54.69 -1.07
CA PHE A 475 -11.78 54.03 -2.31
C PHE A 475 -12.21 54.86 -3.52
N SER A 476 -11.44 54.73 -4.60
CA SER A 476 -11.68 55.31 -5.91
C SER A 476 -11.55 54.22 -6.97
N VAL A 477 -12.55 54.10 -7.82
CA VAL A 477 -12.54 53.19 -8.97
C VAL A 477 -12.65 54.01 -10.25
N VAL A 478 -11.70 53.80 -11.15
CA VAL A 478 -11.64 54.41 -12.47
C VAL A 478 -11.87 53.33 -13.52
N THR A 479 -13.00 53.43 -14.22
CA THR A 479 -13.31 52.63 -15.41
C THR A 479 -13.34 53.55 -16.64
N ASP A 480 -14.53 53.92 -17.10
CA ASP A 480 -14.84 55.00 -18.04
C ASP A 480 -14.90 56.38 -17.35
N LYS A 481 -15.30 56.40 -16.08
CA LYS A 481 -15.34 57.56 -15.21
C LYS A 481 -14.76 57.22 -13.83
N GLU A 482 -14.31 58.25 -13.12
CA GLU A 482 -13.84 58.12 -11.73
C GLU A 482 -15.03 58.24 -10.77
N LEU A 483 -15.18 57.23 -9.90
CA LEU A 483 -16.12 57.23 -8.79
C LEU A 483 -15.33 57.01 -7.49
N SER A 484 -15.53 57.89 -6.50
CA SER A 484 -14.80 57.86 -5.24
C SER A 484 -15.73 58.06 -4.05
N LEU A 485 -15.57 57.21 -3.05
CA LEU A 485 -16.37 57.18 -1.83
C LEU A 485 -15.46 57.24 -0.61
N VAL A 486 -15.90 57.94 0.42
CA VAL A 486 -15.23 57.99 1.73
C VAL A 486 -16.23 57.58 2.82
N HIS A 487 -15.74 56.84 3.80
CA HIS A 487 -16.53 56.36 4.93
C HIS A 487 -16.41 57.36 6.08
N GLU A 488 -17.48 58.10 6.34
CA GLU A 488 -17.50 59.12 7.39
C GLU A 488 -17.63 58.50 8.79
N ALA A 489 -17.30 59.27 9.83
CA ALA A 489 -17.34 58.84 11.24
C ALA A 489 -18.74 58.37 11.71
N ASN A 490 -19.80 58.70 10.95
CA ASN A 490 -21.19 58.29 11.18
C ASN A 490 -21.53 56.89 10.61
N LYS A 491 -20.54 56.14 10.08
CA LYS A 491 -20.69 54.83 9.44
C LYS A 491 -21.48 54.84 8.14
N GLN A 492 -21.48 55.94 7.40
CA GLN A 492 -22.09 56.01 6.07
C GLN A 492 -21.07 56.41 5.01
N TRP A 493 -21.19 55.80 3.85
CA TRP A 493 -20.42 56.16 2.65
C TRP A 493 -20.97 57.43 2.02
N THR A 494 -20.09 58.38 1.71
CA THR A 494 -20.43 59.62 1.02
C THR A 494 -19.57 59.82 -0.23
N TRP A 495 -20.13 60.47 -1.25
CA TRP A 495 -19.42 60.74 -2.51
C TRP A 495 -18.33 61.78 -2.30
N GLN A 496 -17.09 61.39 -2.60
CA GLN A 496 -16.00 62.34 -2.80
C GLN A 496 -15.94 62.77 -4.28
N LYS A 497 -16.18 61.84 -5.21
CA LYS A 497 -16.38 62.10 -6.64
C LYS A 497 -17.46 61.17 -7.17
N GLY A 498 -18.54 61.74 -7.70
CA GLY A 498 -19.71 61.00 -8.15
C GLY A 498 -21.00 61.66 -7.68
N SER A 499 -22.14 61.09 -8.07
CA SER A 499 -23.46 61.62 -7.72
C SER A 499 -24.53 60.53 -7.81
N GLY A 500 -25.62 60.68 -7.05
CA GLY A 500 -26.76 59.75 -7.03
C GLY A 500 -26.84 58.95 -5.74
N THR A 501 -27.88 58.11 -5.62
CA THR A 501 -28.06 57.21 -4.46
C THR A 501 -27.01 56.11 -4.49
N ILE A 502 -26.27 55.93 -3.40
CA ILE A 502 -25.21 54.91 -3.29
C ILE A 502 -25.86 53.53 -3.12
N ASP A 503 -25.46 52.58 -3.97
CA ASP A 503 -25.82 51.18 -3.81
C ASP A 503 -24.94 50.51 -2.74
N GLN A 504 -25.46 50.44 -1.52
CA GLN A 504 -24.74 49.89 -0.38
C GLN A 504 -24.36 48.41 -0.56
N ILE A 505 -25.14 47.64 -1.31
CA ILE A 505 -24.88 46.21 -1.54
C ILE A 505 -23.67 46.05 -2.46
N ASN A 506 -23.63 46.81 -3.55
CA ASN A 506 -22.51 46.78 -4.49
C ASN A 506 -21.24 47.35 -3.89
N VAL A 507 -21.35 48.42 -3.07
CA VAL A 507 -20.20 48.93 -2.30
C VAL A 507 -19.64 47.84 -1.39
N GLN A 508 -20.47 47.16 -0.61
CA GLN A 508 -19.99 46.10 0.27
C GLN A 508 -19.37 44.93 -0.51
N SER A 509 -19.94 44.54 -1.66
CA SER A 509 -19.39 43.51 -2.53
C SER A 509 -17.99 43.88 -3.07
N LEU A 510 -17.82 45.14 -3.49
CA LEU A 510 -16.54 45.67 -3.93
C LEU A 510 -15.51 45.68 -2.80
N LEU A 511 -15.88 46.15 -1.61
CA LEU A 511 -15.00 46.17 -0.44
C LEU A 511 -14.56 44.75 -0.06
N ASN A 512 -15.48 43.79 -0.07
CA ASN A 512 -15.16 42.38 0.19
C ASN A 512 -14.15 41.84 -0.84
N THR A 513 -14.33 42.19 -2.12
CA THR A 513 -13.45 41.77 -3.21
C THR A 513 -12.06 42.40 -3.10
N LEU A 514 -11.96 43.69 -2.83
CA LEU A 514 -10.67 44.37 -2.63
C LEU A 514 -9.96 43.89 -1.36
N ALA A 515 -10.68 43.69 -0.26
CA ALA A 515 -10.09 43.31 1.02
C ALA A 515 -9.48 41.90 1.00
N MET A 516 -10.03 40.99 0.18
CA MET A 516 -9.61 39.59 0.10
C MET A 516 -9.24 39.18 -1.34
N LEU A 517 -8.64 40.10 -2.10
CA LEU A 517 -8.33 39.85 -3.51
C LEU A 517 -7.29 38.73 -3.65
N HIS A 518 -7.59 37.74 -4.48
CA HIS A 518 -6.67 36.65 -4.82
C HIS A 518 -6.38 36.64 -6.33
N ALA A 519 -5.12 36.42 -6.66
CA ALA A 519 -4.72 36.06 -8.02
C ALA A 519 -5.13 34.63 -8.34
N VAL A 520 -5.43 34.38 -9.62
CA VAL A 520 -5.57 33.02 -10.14
C VAL A 520 -4.19 32.37 -10.24
N ARG A 521 -3.20 33.11 -10.76
CA ARG A 521 -1.78 32.74 -10.79
C ARG A 521 -0.91 33.96 -11.08
N TRP A 522 0.37 33.84 -10.75
CA TRP A 522 1.40 34.79 -11.14
C TRP A 522 1.90 34.50 -12.56
N VAL A 523 2.09 35.55 -13.37
CA VAL A 523 2.64 35.46 -14.72
C VAL A 523 4.17 35.45 -14.68
N GLY A 524 4.76 36.26 -13.78
CA GLY A 524 6.20 36.41 -13.61
C GLY A 524 6.64 37.88 -13.60
N ALA A 525 7.95 38.10 -13.74
CA ALA A 525 8.58 39.42 -13.70
C ALA A 525 8.35 40.22 -14.98
N ALA A 526 8.31 39.52 -16.12
CA ALA A 526 8.11 40.16 -17.41
C ALA A 526 6.63 40.53 -17.58
N THR A 527 6.33 41.82 -17.57
CA THR A 527 5.01 42.34 -17.96
C THR A 527 4.75 42.01 -19.43
N PRO A 528 3.66 41.31 -19.77
CA PRO A 528 3.37 41.02 -21.16
C PRO A 528 3.16 42.29 -21.98
N PRO A 529 3.63 42.34 -23.25
CA PRO A 529 3.37 43.45 -24.15
C PRO A 529 1.87 43.74 -24.25
N HIS A 530 1.48 45.01 -24.30
CA HIS A 530 0.08 45.46 -24.37
C HIS A 530 -0.82 45.16 -23.15
N ALA A 531 -0.33 44.45 -22.12
CA ALA A 531 -1.16 44.05 -20.97
C ALA A 531 -1.83 45.24 -20.28
N PHE A 532 -1.18 46.40 -20.22
CA PHE A 532 -1.67 47.59 -19.53
C PHE A 532 -1.82 48.82 -20.44
N GLU A 533 -1.89 48.64 -21.77
CA GLU A 533 -2.11 49.77 -22.70
C GLU A 533 -3.50 50.38 -22.56
N LYS A 534 -4.50 49.53 -22.34
CA LYS A 534 -5.87 49.95 -22.00
C LYS A 534 -6.30 49.31 -20.69
N SER A 535 -6.14 50.06 -19.61
CA SER A 535 -6.64 49.67 -18.30
C SER A 535 -8.16 49.47 -18.34
N GLN A 536 -8.60 48.33 -17.83
CA GLN A 536 -10.01 47.99 -17.69
C GLN A 536 -10.59 48.54 -16.39
N LEU A 537 -9.74 48.67 -15.36
CA LEU A 537 -10.08 49.22 -14.07
C LEU A 537 -8.80 49.66 -13.35
N VAL A 538 -8.85 50.81 -12.70
CA VAL A 538 -7.84 51.22 -11.70
C VAL A 538 -8.58 51.48 -10.39
N ALA A 539 -8.31 50.67 -9.37
CA ALA A 539 -8.83 50.88 -8.03
C ALA A 539 -7.71 51.42 -7.13
N THR A 540 -8.00 52.46 -6.36
CA THR A 540 -7.12 53.01 -5.33
C THR A 540 -7.90 53.08 -4.03
N PHE A 541 -7.36 52.61 -2.91
CA PHE A 541 -8.07 52.60 -1.64
C PHE A 541 -7.14 52.82 -0.45
N ALA A 542 -7.67 53.40 0.63
CA ALA A 542 -6.94 53.62 1.86
C ALA A 542 -7.41 52.68 2.96
N THR A 543 -6.45 52.08 3.67
CA THR A 543 -6.74 51.26 4.86
C THR A 543 -6.52 52.02 6.19
N SER A 544 -6.13 53.29 6.12
CA SER A 544 -5.99 54.17 7.28
C SER A 544 -6.88 55.42 7.16
N PRO A 545 -7.45 55.94 8.27
CA PRO A 545 -8.29 57.14 8.25
C PRO A 545 -7.58 58.42 7.79
N ASP A 546 -6.25 58.43 7.79
CA ASP A 546 -5.42 59.56 7.36
C ASP A 546 -4.90 59.41 5.91
N ASP A 547 -5.43 58.44 5.16
CA ASP A 547 -5.05 58.10 3.78
C ASP A 547 -3.53 57.89 3.58
N LYS A 548 -2.79 57.51 4.63
CA LYS A 548 -1.35 57.22 4.52
C LYS A 548 -1.06 55.81 4.05
N ALA A 549 -1.93 54.84 4.34
CA ALA A 549 -1.83 53.47 3.87
C ALA A 549 -2.62 53.29 2.57
N MET A 550 -2.05 53.77 1.46
CA MET A 550 -2.68 53.74 0.14
C MET A 550 -2.29 52.48 -0.63
N HIS A 551 -3.29 51.88 -1.26
CA HIS A 551 -3.18 50.68 -2.06
C HIS A 551 -3.69 50.97 -3.46
N LYS A 552 -3.08 50.36 -4.48
CA LYS A 552 -3.48 50.53 -5.87
C LYS A 552 -3.47 49.21 -6.61
N LEU A 553 -4.59 48.94 -7.28
CA LEU A 553 -4.79 47.81 -8.17
C LEU A 553 -5.04 48.35 -9.58
N THR A 554 -4.27 47.86 -10.54
CA THR A 554 -4.50 48.12 -11.97
C THR A 554 -4.85 46.81 -12.65
N VAL A 555 -6.03 46.75 -13.27
CA VAL A 555 -6.46 45.64 -14.13
C VAL A 555 -6.35 46.08 -15.59
N GLY A 556 -5.57 45.35 -16.35
CA GLY A 556 -5.28 45.55 -17.76
C GLY A 556 -6.16 44.73 -18.69
N GLY A 557 -5.64 44.43 -19.88
CA GLY A 557 -6.32 43.67 -20.93
C GLY A 557 -6.57 42.20 -20.59
N ALA A 558 -7.37 41.56 -21.45
CA ALA A 558 -7.70 40.14 -21.33
C ALA A 558 -6.46 39.26 -21.60
N ALA A 559 -6.30 38.21 -20.79
CA ALA A 559 -5.24 37.21 -20.91
C ALA A 559 -5.71 35.91 -21.60
N GLY A 560 -6.99 35.83 -21.98
CA GLY A 560 -7.64 34.60 -22.46
C GLY A 560 -8.37 33.86 -21.34
N ASP A 561 -9.25 32.92 -21.70
CA ASP A 561 -9.96 32.00 -20.79
C ASP A 561 -10.66 32.66 -19.58
N GLY A 562 -11.20 33.87 -19.77
CA GLY A 562 -11.87 34.60 -18.70
C GLY A 562 -10.92 35.15 -17.63
N MET A 563 -9.64 35.33 -17.94
CA MET A 563 -8.65 35.95 -17.07
C MET A 563 -8.18 37.31 -17.59
N TRP A 564 -7.71 38.15 -16.67
CA TRP A 564 -7.28 39.52 -16.94
C TRP A 564 -5.92 39.79 -16.31
N PHE A 565 -5.03 40.50 -17.01
CA PHE A 565 -3.76 40.92 -16.42
C PHE A 565 -4.01 41.95 -15.32
N ALA A 566 -3.34 41.82 -14.19
CA ALA A 566 -3.43 42.74 -13.08
C ALA A 566 -2.07 42.94 -12.40
N ARG A 567 -1.90 44.09 -11.75
CA ARG A 567 -0.75 44.42 -10.91
C ARG A 567 -1.21 45.27 -9.72
N ALA A 568 -0.50 45.15 -8.60
CA ALA A 568 -0.71 45.95 -7.41
C ALA A 568 0.60 46.61 -6.99
N ASP A 569 0.55 47.84 -6.47
CA ASP A 569 1.77 48.61 -6.17
C ASP A 569 2.61 47.99 -5.03
N GLU A 570 1.98 47.19 -4.16
CA GLU A 570 2.66 46.48 -3.06
C GLU A 570 3.39 45.21 -3.49
N HIS A 571 3.09 44.68 -4.67
CA HIS A 571 3.61 43.40 -5.13
C HIS A 571 4.39 43.54 -6.42
N GLU A 572 5.55 42.89 -6.48
CA GLU A 572 6.35 42.84 -7.69
C GLU A 572 5.78 41.78 -8.64
N GLY A 573 5.55 42.17 -9.90
CA GLY A 573 5.16 41.26 -10.98
C GLY A 573 3.73 41.49 -11.49
N THR A 574 3.36 40.70 -12.49
CA THR A 574 2.01 40.68 -13.07
C THR A 574 1.32 39.38 -12.67
N PHE A 575 0.06 39.46 -12.29
CA PHE A 575 -0.79 38.30 -11.98
C PHE A 575 -2.05 38.30 -12.83
N LEU A 576 -2.75 37.17 -12.82
CA LEU A 576 -4.03 37.01 -13.50
C LEU A 576 -5.17 37.11 -12.49
N LEU A 577 -6.18 37.90 -12.84
CA LEU A 577 -7.42 38.06 -12.09
C LEU A 577 -8.56 37.35 -12.81
N SER A 578 -9.50 36.77 -12.06
CA SER A 578 -10.67 36.11 -12.66
C SER A 578 -11.67 37.16 -13.19
N THR A 579 -12.49 36.77 -14.19
CA THR A 579 -13.59 37.61 -14.65
C THR A 579 -14.64 37.86 -13.55
N LEU A 580 -14.81 36.91 -12.62
CA LEU A 580 -15.72 37.08 -11.48
C LEU A 580 -15.26 38.23 -10.58
N ASP A 581 -13.98 38.26 -10.22
CA ASP A 581 -13.41 39.34 -9.41
C ASP A 581 -13.46 40.67 -10.15
N LEU A 582 -13.11 40.69 -11.46
CA LEU A 582 -13.21 41.91 -12.26
C LEU A 582 -14.65 42.44 -12.33
N ASN A 583 -15.64 41.57 -12.49
CA ASN A 583 -17.04 41.96 -12.53
C ASN A 583 -17.51 42.51 -11.17
N ALA A 584 -17.09 41.89 -10.07
CA ALA A 584 -17.38 42.39 -8.72
C ALA A 584 -16.77 43.77 -8.48
N LEU A 585 -15.54 44.02 -8.96
CA LEU A 585 -14.88 45.32 -8.90
C LEU A 585 -15.54 46.39 -9.80
N LYS A 586 -16.33 45.98 -10.80
CA LYS A 586 -17.02 46.85 -11.77
C LYS A 586 -18.51 47.03 -11.49
N LEU A 587 -19.02 46.54 -10.36
CA LEU A 587 -20.44 46.68 -10.02
C LEU A 587 -20.86 48.17 -9.97
N PRO A 588 -22.09 48.51 -10.41
CA PRO A 588 -22.54 49.89 -10.43
C PRO A 588 -22.72 50.40 -8.99
N LEU A 589 -21.98 51.46 -8.65
CA LEU A 589 -22.02 52.06 -7.30
C LEU A 589 -23.22 53.00 -7.07
N VAL A 590 -23.94 53.35 -8.14
CA VAL A 590 -25.17 54.15 -8.08
C VAL A 590 -26.37 53.23 -8.24
N SER A 591 -27.32 53.30 -7.31
CA SER A 591 -28.55 52.51 -7.37
C SER A 591 -29.33 52.82 -8.65
N GLN A 592 -29.70 51.80 -9.40
CA GLN A 592 -30.62 51.96 -10.52
C GLN A 592 -32.04 52.06 -9.97
N SER A 593 -32.78 53.10 -10.35
CA SER A 593 -34.20 53.20 -10.05
C SER A 593 -34.92 52.07 -10.79
N SER A 594 -35.54 51.15 -10.04
CA SER A 594 -36.45 50.15 -10.60
C SER A 594 -37.52 50.86 -11.45
N PRO A 595 -37.86 50.37 -12.66
CA PRO A 595 -39.02 50.88 -13.36
C PRO A 595 -40.25 50.59 -12.49
N SER A 596 -41.04 51.62 -12.17
CA SER A 596 -42.37 51.44 -11.57
C SER A 596 -43.16 50.43 -12.41
N PRO A 597 -43.92 49.51 -11.80
CA PRO A 597 -44.73 48.57 -12.56
C PRO A 597 -45.71 49.37 -13.43
N SER A 598 -45.61 49.18 -14.74
CA SER A 598 -46.49 49.81 -15.72
C SER A 598 -47.93 49.37 -15.46
N GLN A 599 -48.83 50.34 -15.37
CA GLN A 599 -50.27 50.10 -15.22
C GLN A 599 -50.79 49.23 -16.36
N THR A 600 -51.48 48.15 -15.99
CA THR A 600 -52.23 47.27 -16.90
C THR A 600 -53.32 48.07 -17.62
N PRO A 601 -53.47 47.99 -18.95
CA PRO A 601 -54.63 48.59 -19.61
C PRO A 601 -55.87 47.73 -19.39
N SER A 602 -56.95 48.36 -18.93
CA SER A 602 -58.28 47.78 -18.84
C SER A 602 -58.78 47.40 -20.23
N VAL A 603 -59.12 46.13 -20.43
CA VAL A 603 -59.79 45.65 -21.64
C VAL A 603 -61.26 46.07 -21.59
N VAL A 604 -61.63 46.95 -22.52
CA VAL A 604 -63.01 47.29 -22.85
C VAL A 604 -63.56 46.19 -23.75
N THR A 605 -64.55 45.44 -23.27
CA THR A 605 -65.41 44.59 -24.10
C THR A 605 -66.70 45.32 -24.42
N SER A 606 -67.05 45.40 -25.70
CA SER A 606 -68.35 45.86 -26.21
C SER A 606 -68.90 44.85 -27.24
N PRO A 607 -70.22 44.82 -27.47
CA PRO A 607 -70.99 43.59 -27.57
C PRO A 607 -71.38 43.21 -29.01
N SER A 608 -71.77 41.95 -29.24
CA SER A 608 -72.70 41.61 -30.32
C SER A 608 -73.44 40.29 -30.09
N VAL A 609 -74.77 40.43 -30.19
CA VAL A 609 -75.92 39.53 -30.16
C VAL A 609 -75.81 38.27 -31.05
N GLY A 610 -76.46 37.16 -30.62
CA GLY A 610 -76.58 35.83 -31.26
C GLY A 610 -77.41 35.76 -32.56
N PRO A 611 -77.78 34.55 -33.08
CA PRO A 611 -78.94 33.83 -32.53
C PRO A 611 -78.98 32.28 -32.69
N LYS A 612 -80.00 31.69 -32.04
CA LYS A 612 -80.58 30.33 -32.08
C LYS A 612 -79.90 29.19 -31.32
#